data_AF-A0AAX3E8X0-F1
#
_entry.id   AF-A0AAX3E8X0-F1
#
_cell.length_a   1.000
_cell.length_b   1.000
_cell.length_c   1.000
_cell.angle_alpha   90.00
_cell.angle_beta   90.00
_cell.angle_gamma   90.00
#
_symmetry.space_group_name_H-M   'P 1'
#
loop_
_entity.id
_entity.type
_entity.pdbx_description
1 polymer ?
#
loop_
_entity_poly.entity_id
_entity_poly.type
_entity_poly.pdbx_seq_one_letter_code
_entity_poly.pdbx_strand_id
1 'polypeptide(L)'
;MSSETFTTAMFLIAAIISAGVLINAVFPVIYTLSSTISSSSHNVDERLSTDVKVVTTYASSTGTAKIWLKNIGAGRIADSSIQRSDVFLGSQSDFIRLTRSGALTEGTWRYEILEDTNNYWDPGETLYIEGNTAKIPGKGEIVYFQFVLPSGLIRSTTFTASD
;
A
#
# COMPACT_ATOMS: atom_id res chain seq x y z
N MET A 1 -46.01 37.75 -40.20
CA MET A 1 -45.22 38.63 -39.30
C MET A 1 -45.52 38.40 -37.82
N SER A 2 -46.77 38.41 -37.33
CA SER A 2 -47.07 38.16 -35.90
C SER A 2 -46.86 36.69 -35.47
N SER A 3 -47.28 35.71 -36.27
CA SER A 3 -47.10 34.28 -35.99
C SER A 3 -45.63 33.85 -35.90
N GLU A 4 -44.77 34.37 -36.78
CA GLU A 4 -43.34 34.10 -36.80
C GLU A 4 -42.64 34.59 -35.53
N THR A 5 -43.04 35.76 -35.01
CA THR A 5 -42.52 36.29 -33.75
C THR A 5 -42.90 35.42 -32.56
N PHE A 6 -44.14 34.91 -32.51
CA PHE A 6 -44.58 34.00 -31.45
C PHE A 6 -43.81 32.68 -31.45
N THR A 7 -43.63 32.06 -32.62
CA THR A 7 -42.85 30.83 -32.75
C THR A 7 -41.38 31.05 -32.36
N THR A 8 -40.80 32.18 -32.76
CA THR A 8 -39.42 32.55 -32.40
C THR A 8 -39.27 32.74 -30.88
N ALA A 9 -40.23 33.40 -30.23
CA ALA A 9 -40.23 33.59 -28.78
C ALA A 9 -40.35 32.27 -28.01
N MET A 10 -41.17 31.33 -28.48
CA MET A 10 -41.30 30.00 -27.86
C MET A 10 -40.00 29.19 -27.96
N PHE A 11 -39.32 29.21 -29.11
CA PHE A 11 -38.03 28.53 -29.27
C PHE A 11 -36.94 29.14 -28.39
N LEU A 12 -36.94 30.46 -28.19
CA LEU A 12 -36.00 31.13 -27.29
C LEU A 12 -36.18 30.66 -25.84
N ILE A 13 -37.42 30.60 -25.36
CA ILE A 13 -37.74 30.13 -24.01
C ILE A 13 -37.32 28.67 -23.83
N ALA A 14 -37.62 27.80 -24.81
CA ALA A 14 -37.23 26.40 -24.78
C ALA A 14 -35.69 26.25 -24.72
N ALA A 15 -34.95 27.00 -25.53
CA ALA A 15 -33.49 26.97 -25.55
C ALA A 15 -32.87 27.38 -24.20
N ILE A 16 -33.41 28.42 -23.55
CA ILE A 16 -32.94 28.87 -22.24
C ILE A 16 -33.21 27.82 -21.15
N ILE A 17 -34.41 27.23 -21.14
CA ILE A 17 -34.75 26.18 -20.17
C ILE A 17 -33.86 24.94 -20.39
N SER A 18 -33.65 24.52 -21.64
CA SER A 18 -32.76 23.41 -21.96
C SER A 18 -31.31 23.67 -21.55
N ALA A 19 -30.81 24.89 -21.74
CA ALA A 19 -29.47 25.27 -21.27
C ALA A 19 -29.37 25.19 -19.73
N GLY A 20 -30.40 25.64 -19.01
CA GLY A 20 -30.46 25.53 -17.55
C GLY A 20 -30.46 24.09 -17.03
N VAL A 21 -31.20 23.19 -17.69
CA VAL A 21 -31.20 21.75 -17.33
C VAL A 21 -29.84 21.12 -17.62
N LEU A 22 -29.24 21.43 -18.76
CA LEU A 22 -27.92 20.92 -19.14
C LEU A 22 -26.84 21.34 -18.13
N ILE A 23 -26.85 22.61 -17.70
CA ILE A 23 -25.95 23.13 -16.68
C ILE A 23 -26.11 22.35 -15.37
N ASN A 24 -27.33 22.17 -14.89
CA ASN A 24 -27.57 21.43 -13.65
C ASN A 24 -27.19 19.94 -13.73
N ALA A 25 -27.23 19.35 -14.92
CA ALA A 25 -26.81 17.96 -15.14
C ALA A 25 -25.29 17.80 -15.28
N VAL A 26 -24.61 18.73 -15.94
CA VAL A 26 -23.18 18.61 -16.31
C VAL A 26 -22.25 19.06 -15.19
N PHE A 27 -22.60 20.11 -14.44
CA PHE A 27 -21.72 20.63 -13.38
C PHE A 27 -21.37 19.57 -12.31
N PRO A 28 -22.32 18.75 -11.80
CA PRO A 28 -21.99 17.68 -10.86
C PRO A 28 -20.99 16.67 -11.42
N VAL A 29 -21.07 16.36 -12.71
CA VAL A 29 -20.17 15.41 -13.39
C VAL A 29 -18.75 15.99 -13.51
N ILE A 30 -18.60 17.28 -13.82
CA ILE A 30 -17.29 17.93 -13.91
C ILE A 30 -16.59 17.98 -12.55
N TYR A 31 -17.33 18.31 -11.47
CA TYR A 31 -16.76 18.37 -10.13
C TYR A 31 -16.34 16.99 -9.62
N THR A 32 -17.14 15.95 -9.87
CA THR A 32 -16.81 14.57 -9.48
C THR A 32 -15.64 14.00 -10.28
N LEU A 33 -15.51 14.33 -11.57
CA LEU A 33 -14.34 13.95 -12.37
C LEU A 33 -13.06 14.64 -11.86
N SER A 34 -13.13 15.93 -11.57
CA SER A 34 -11.97 16.70 -11.08
C SER A 34 -11.45 16.17 -9.73
N SER A 35 -12.35 15.81 -8.81
CA SER A 35 -11.97 15.22 -7.53
C SER A 35 -11.44 13.79 -7.67
N THR A 36 -11.99 13.00 -8.59
CA THR A 36 -11.53 11.63 -8.86
C THR A 36 -10.15 11.60 -9.52
N ILE A 37 -9.88 12.50 -10.47
CA ILE A 37 -8.58 12.61 -11.14
C ILE A 37 -7.50 13.07 -10.17
N SER A 38 -7.80 14.10 -9.35
CA SER A 38 -6.85 14.61 -8.35
C SER A 38 -6.51 13.56 -7.29
N SER A 39 -7.52 12.88 -6.74
CA SER A 39 -7.30 11.81 -5.76
C SER A 39 -6.60 10.58 -6.34
N SER A 40 -6.91 10.19 -7.58
CA SER A 40 -6.21 9.08 -8.26
C SER A 40 -4.75 9.41 -8.53
N SER A 41 -4.44 10.66 -8.92
CA SER A 41 -3.06 11.11 -9.16
C SER A 41 -2.23 11.09 -7.88
N HIS A 42 -2.79 11.59 -6.77
CA HIS A 42 -2.08 11.59 -5.48
C HIS A 42 -1.79 10.17 -4.97
N ASN A 43 -2.73 9.22 -5.13
CA ASN A 43 -2.51 7.82 -4.75
C ASN A 43 -1.43 7.13 -5.62
N VAL A 44 -1.31 7.51 -6.89
CA VAL A 44 -0.25 7.01 -7.78
C VAL A 44 1.11 7.57 -7.36
N ASP A 45 1.18 8.87 -7.08
CA ASP A 45 2.43 9.50 -6.61
C ASP A 45 2.89 8.93 -5.27
N GLU A 46 1.98 8.72 -4.31
CA GLU A 46 2.30 8.09 -3.02
C GLU A 46 2.87 6.68 -3.21
N ARG A 47 2.28 5.90 -4.13
CA ARG A 47 2.72 4.53 -4.44
C ARG A 47 4.06 4.49 -5.20
N LEU A 48 4.34 5.49 -6.05
CA LEU A 48 5.64 5.63 -6.72
C LEU A 48 6.72 6.13 -5.77
N SER A 49 6.33 6.97 -4.80
CA SER A 49 7.22 7.53 -3.80
C SER A 49 7.56 6.53 -2.69
N THR A 50 6.71 5.55 -2.42
CA THR A 50 6.97 4.53 -1.40
C THR A 50 7.74 3.35 -1.99
N ASP A 51 9.00 3.18 -1.61
CA ASP A 51 9.83 2.04 -2.00
C ASP A 51 10.62 1.54 -0.79
N VAL A 52 10.72 0.22 -0.63
CA VAL A 52 11.46 -0.41 0.46
C VAL A 52 12.30 -1.54 -0.09
N LYS A 53 13.50 -1.70 0.46
CA LYS A 53 14.45 -2.74 0.04
C LYS A 53 14.82 -3.62 1.22
N VAL A 54 14.83 -4.93 1.00
CA VAL A 54 15.40 -5.87 1.98
C VAL A 54 16.93 -5.73 1.94
N VAL A 55 17.53 -5.33 3.06
CA VAL A 55 18.98 -5.04 3.16
C VAL A 55 19.74 -6.27 3.59
N THR A 56 19.25 -6.95 4.63
CA THR A 56 19.86 -8.20 5.10
C THR A 56 18.80 -9.11 5.70
N THR A 57 19.07 -10.41 5.63
CA THR A 57 18.18 -11.47 6.06
C THR A 57 18.98 -12.52 6.80
N TYR A 58 18.42 -13.02 7.88
CA TYR A 58 18.95 -14.13 8.64
C TYR A 58 17.79 -15.06 8.99
N ALA A 59 17.97 -16.36 8.81
CA ALA A 59 17.05 -17.36 9.31
C ALA A 59 17.83 -18.48 9.96
N SER A 60 17.33 -18.93 11.10
CA SER A 60 17.82 -20.07 11.83
C SER A 60 16.84 -21.24 11.66
N SER A 61 17.38 -22.44 11.52
CA SER A 61 16.66 -23.72 11.59
C SER A 61 15.88 -23.93 12.89
N THR A 62 16.17 -23.15 13.93
CA THR A 62 15.36 -23.08 15.16
C THR A 62 14.00 -22.40 14.98
N GLY A 63 13.69 -21.92 13.76
CA GLY A 63 12.42 -21.32 13.41
C GLY A 63 12.37 -19.81 13.58
N THR A 64 13.49 -19.14 13.88
CA THR A 64 13.54 -17.68 13.99
C THR A 64 14.15 -17.04 12.74
N ALA A 65 13.45 -16.07 12.14
CA ALA A 65 13.97 -15.23 11.07
C ALA A 65 14.04 -13.77 11.49
N LYS A 66 15.11 -13.10 11.06
CA LYS A 66 15.41 -11.69 11.29
C LYS A 66 15.64 -11.04 9.93
N ILE A 67 14.83 -10.05 9.61
CA ILE A 67 14.86 -9.37 8.31
C ILE A 67 14.97 -7.88 8.56
N TRP A 68 15.86 -7.21 7.84
CA TRP A 68 15.98 -5.76 7.87
C TRP A 68 15.54 -5.20 6.53
N LEU A 69 14.59 -4.28 6.57
CA LEU A 69 14.12 -3.53 5.42
C LEU A 69 14.50 -2.07 5.60
N LYS A 70 14.94 -1.41 4.54
CA LYS A 70 15.21 0.03 4.55
C LYS A 70 14.24 0.74 3.62
N ASN A 71 13.69 1.85 4.07
CA ASN A 71 12.87 2.72 3.23
C ASN A 71 13.83 3.46 2.29
N ILE A 72 13.72 3.18 1.00
CA ILE A 72 14.52 3.80 -0.07
C ILE A 72 13.68 4.74 -0.93
N GLY A 73 12.38 4.83 -0.64
CA GLY A 73 11.46 5.76 -1.27
C GLY A 73 11.60 7.18 -0.74
N ALA A 74 10.84 8.09 -1.33
CA ALA A 74 10.64 9.45 -0.84
C ALA A 74 9.42 9.58 0.08
N GLY A 75 8.56 8.55 0.14
CA GLY A 75 7.36 8.50 0.98
C GLY A 75 7.65 8.00 2.39
N ARG A 76 6.97 8.57 3.38
CA ARG A 76 6.98 8.11 4.77
C ARG A 76 5.86 7.10 5.02
N ILE A 77 6.13 6.05 5.78
CA ILE A 77 5.13 5.01 6.07
C ILE A 77 4.74 5.11 7.55
N ALA A 78 3.47 5.39 7.84
CA ALA A 78 2.99 5.45 9.22
C ALA A 78 3.12 4.08 9.93
N ASP A 79 3.48 4.08 11.22
CA ASP A 79 3.55 2.87 12.04
C ASP A 79 2.26 2.02 11.97
N SER A 80 1.09 2.67 12.01
CA SER A 80 -0.22 2.01 11.85
C SER A 80 -0.41 1.24 10.54
N SER A 81 0.32 1.60 9.48
CA SER A 81 0.32 0.86 8.22
C SER A 81 1.20 -0.39 8.30
N ILE A 82 2.31 -0.32 9.05
CA ILE A 82 3.17 -1.48 9.35
C ILE A 82 2.41 -2.46 10.24
N GLN A 83 1.65 -1.99 11.23
CA GLN A 83 0.81 -2.85 12.08
C GLN A 83 -0.24 -3.66 11.31
N ARG A 84 -0.72 -3.12 10.18
CA ARG A 84 -1.69 -3.77 9.29
C ARG A 84 -1.05 -4.52 8.12
N SER A 85 0.28 -4.59 8.09
CA SER A 85 1.01 -5.31 7.04
C SER A 85 0.92 -6.82 7.23
N ASP A 86 1.07 -7.53 6.12
CA ASP A 86 1.11 -8.98 6.09
C ASP A 86 2.54 -9.46 5.82
N VAL A 87 2.98 -10.40 6.66
CA VAL A 87 4.29 -11.03 6.55
C VAL A 87 4.11 -12.51 6.26
N PHE A 88 4.74 -12.99 5.19
CA PHE A 88 4.79 -14.39 4.84
C PHE A 88 6.22 -14.90 4.99
N LEU A 89 6.36 -16.06 5.63
CA LEU A 89 7.65 -16.67 5.89
C LEU A 89 7.53 -18.20 5.86
N GLY A 90 8.54 -18.85 5.28
CA GLY A 90 8.71 -20.30 5.34
C GLY A 90 9.62 -20.80 4.23
N SER A 91 9.44 -22.07 3.85
CA SER A 91 10.12 -22.64 2.69
C SER A 91 9.47 -22.16 1.39
N GLN A 92 10.19 -22.31 0.26
CA GLN A 92 9.66 -21.91 -1.05
C GLN A 92 8.34 -22.61 -1.44
N SER A 93 8.10 -23.82 -0.93
CA SER A 93 6.89 -24.61 -1.20
C SER A 93 5.87 -24.62 -0.05
N ASP A 94 6.27 -24.24 1.16
CA ASP A 94 5.45 -24.29 2.38
C ASP A 94 5.77 -23.07 3.26
N PHE A 95 5.00 -22.00 3.05
CA PHE A 95 5.08 -20.75 3.79
C PHE A 95 3.74 -20.41 4.43
N ILE A 96 3.79 -19.70 5.56
CA ILE A 96 2.60 -19.27 6.30
C ILE A 96 2.56 -17.75 6.42
N ARG A 97 1.34 -17.21 6.55
CA ARG A 97 1.13 -15.84 6.98
C ARG A 97 1.33 -15.76 8.48
N LEU A 98 2.27 -14.92 8.92
CA LEU A 98 2.51 -14.68 10.34
C LEU A 98 1.51 -13.68 10.88
N THR A 99 1.05 -13.90 12.12
CA THR A 99 0.17 -12.96 12.83
C THR A 99 1.01 -12.00 13.66
N ARG A 100 0.71 -10.70 13.60
CA ARG A 100 1.44 -9.72 14.42
C ARG A 100 1.16 -9.94 15.89
N SER A 101 2.20 -10.06 16.71
CA SER A 101 2.11 -10.18 18.16
C SER A 101 3.25 -9.42 18.82
N GLY A 102 3.02 -8.87 20.02
CA GLY A 102 4.10 -8.28 20.82
C GLY A 102 5.08 -9.33 21.35
N ALA A 103 4.60 -10.56 21.56
CA ALA A 103 5.42 -11.70 21.94
C ALA A 103 5.66 -12.62 20.73
N LEU A 104 6.92 -12.98 20.51
CA LEU A 104 7.32 -13.97 19.50
C LEU A 104 6.93 -15.37 20.00
N THR A 105 5.98 -15.96 19.31
CA THR A 105 5.52 -17.34 19.46
C THR A 105 5.46 -17.96 18.06
N GLU A 106 5.28 -19.26 17.98
CA GLU A 106 5.15 -19.92 16.68
C GLU A 106 4.01 -19.31 15.85
N GLY A 107 4.29 -18.96 14.60
CA GLY A 107 3.35 -18.33 13.68
C GLY A 107 3.15 -16.84 13.91
N THR A 108 3.99 -16.18 14.72
CA THR A 108 3.90 -14.74 14.94
C THR A 108 5.12 -13.96 14.47
N TRP A 109 4.92 -12.65 14.27
CA TRP A 109 5.98 -11.72 13.95
C TRP A 109 5.84 -10.43 14.76
N ARG A 110 6.97 -9.77 14.97
CA ARG A 110 7.08 -8.42 15.54
C ARG A 110 7.98 -7.56 14.66
N TYR A 111 7.93 -6.26 14.88
CA TYR A 111 8.83 -5.33 14.24
C TYR A 111 9.27 -4.22 15.20
N GLU A 112 10.34 -3.54 14.81
CA GLU A 112 10.89 -2.38 15.47
C GLU A 112 11.49 -1.45 14.40
N ILE A 113 11.23 -0.14 14.51
CA ILE A 113 11.88 0.87 13.68
C ILE A 113 13.14 1.31 14.45
N LEU A 114 14.32 1.02 13.91
CA LEU A 114 15.58 1.14 14.65
C LEU A 114 16.02 2.59 14.94
N GLU A 115 15.41 3.56 14.26
CA GLU A 115 15.73 4.99 14.37
C GLU A 115 14.47 5.84 14.63
N ASP A 116 13.44 5.23 15.24
CA ASP A 116 12.12 5.85 15.40
C ASP A 116 12.19 7.15 16.21
N THR A 117 11.88 8.27 15.55
CA THR A 117 11.81 9.59 16.17
C THR A 117 10.37 10.13 16.21
N ASN A 118 9.45 9.58 15.43
CA ASN A 118 8.14 10.20 15.16
C ASN A 118 6.97 9.20 14.95
N ASN A 119 7.16 7.90 15.15
CA ASN A 119 6.24 6.80 14.80
C ASN A 119 5.93 6.70 13.29
N TYR A 120 6.84 7.18 12.45
CA TYR A 120 6.83 6.96 11.01
C TYR A 120 8.12 6.26 10.63
N TRP A 121 8.02 5.41 9.62
CA TRP A 121 9.17 4.86 8.94
C TRP A 121 9.53 5.78 7.77
N ASP A 122 10.45 6.70 8.05
CA ASP A 122 10.88 7.75 7.13
C ASP A 122 11.92 7.24 6.11
N PRO A 123 12.05 7.92 4.96
CA PRO A 123 13.11 7.66 3.99
C PRO A 123 14.49 7.57 4.63
N GLY A 124 15.17 6.44 4.43
CA GLY A 124 16.50 6.19 4.98
C GLY A 124 16.52 5.37 6.28
N GLU A 125 15.41 5.27 6.99
CA GLU A 125 15.33 4.49 8.24
C GLU A 125 15.22 2.98 7.96
N THR A 126 15.54 2.18 8.98
CA THR A 126 15.52 0.72 8.90
C THR A 126 14.44 0.11 9.79
N LEU A 127 13.57 -0.68 9.17
CA LEU A 127 12.60 -1.55 9.83
C LEU A 127 13.23 -2.93 10.08
N TYR A 128 13.29 -3.32 11.35
CA TYR A 128 13.65 -4.65 11.78
C TYR A 128 12.38 -5.49 11.95
N ILE A 129 12.34 -6.65 11.30
CA ILE A 129 11.26 -7.64 11.41
C ILE A 129 11.84 -8.91 11.99
N GLU A 130 11.18 -9.44 13.01
CA GLU A 130 11.49 -10.74 13.58
C GLU A 130 10.25 -11.63 13.51
N GLY A 131 10.40 -12.80 12.91
CA GLY A 131 9.32 -13.79 12.76
C GLY A 131 9.74 -15.12 13.36
N ASN A 132 8.77 -15.84 13.94
CA ASN A 132 8.98 -17.19 14.43
C ASN A 132 8.00 -18.17 13.75
N THR A 133 8.52 -19.22 13.14
CA THR A 133 7.74 -20.26 12.46
C THR A 133 8.52 -21.57 12.37
N ALA A 134 7.84 -22.70 12.58
CA ALA A 134 8.39 -24.03 12.33
C ALA A 134 8.52 -24.35 10.82
N LYS A 135 8.08 -23.45 9.94
CA LYS A 135 8.15 -23.61 8.48
C LYS A 135 9.46 -23.13 7.86
N ILE A 136 10.41 -22.64 8.67
CA ILE A 136 11.74 -22.34 8.16
C ILE A 136 12.43 -23.67 7.83
N PRO A 137 12.90 -23.85 6.58
CA PRO A 137 13.56 -25.08 6.17
C PRO A 137 14.95 -25.21 6.83
N GLY A 138 15.56 -26.38 6.69
CA GLY A 138 16.83 -26.70 7.34
C GLY A 138 18.01 -25.87 6.79
N LYS A 139 19.15 -25.96 7.47
CA LYS A 139 20.39 -25.28 7.05
C LYS A 139 20.70 -25.52 5.57
N GLY A 140 21.01 -24.46 4.83
CA GLY A 140 21.35 -24.56 3.41
C GLY A 140 20.15 -24.62 2.46
N GLU A 141 18.92 -24.70 2.98
CA GLU A 141 17.71 -24.66 2.17
C GLU A 141 17.18 -23.23 1.96
N ILE A 142 16.33 -23.05 0.94
CA ILE A 142 15.83 -21.74 0.52
C ILE A 142 14.63 -21.35 1.37
N VAL A 143 14.79 -20.25 2.10
CA VAL A 143 13.74 -19.53 2.81
C VAL A 143 13.12 -18.50 1.87
N TYR A 144 11.79 -18.44 1.89
CA TYR A 144 11.00 -17.41 1.23
C TYR A 144 10.47 -16.42 2.26
N PHE A 145 10.64 -15.13 1.97
CA PHE A 145 10.07 -14.04 2.73
C PHE A 145 9.30 -13.10 1.81
N GLN A 146 8.13 -12.66 2.25
CA GLN A 146 7.36 -11.63 1.58
C GLN A 146 6.72 -10.69 2.61
N PHE A 147 6.83 -9.40 2.32
CA PHE A 147 6.26 -8.29 3.07
C PHE A 147 5.25 -7.55 2.20
N VAL A 148 4.04 -7.32 2.72
CA VAL A 148 2.95 -6.64 2.00
C VAL A 148 2.41 -5.51 2.86
N LEU A 149 2.55 -4.27 2.38
CA LEU A 149 1.94 -3.10 3.00
C LEU A 149 0.48 -2.92 2.54
N PRO A 150 -0.39 -2.31 3.38
CA PRO A 150 -1.76 -1.95 2.97
C PRO A 150 -1.84 -1.02 1.75
N SER A 151 -0.77 -0.27 1.48
CA SER A 151 -0.65 0.57 0.26
C SER A 151 -0.53 -0.26 -1.03
N GLY A 152 -0.37 -1.57 -0.93
CA GLY A 152 -0.17 -2.48 -2.06
C GLY A 152 1.29 -2.63 -2.47
N LEU A 153 2.24 -2.05 -1.70
CA LEU A 153 3.65 -2.34 -1.87
C LEU A 153 3.94 -3.77 -1.41
N ILE A 154 4.55 -4.55 -2.30
CA ILE A 154 4.95 -5.93 -2.05
C ILE A 154 6.46 -6.03 -2.24
N ARG A 155 7.17 -6.59 -1.28
CA ARG A 155 8.58 -6.97 -1.42
C ARG A 155 8.77 -8.40 -1.00
N SER A 156 9.43 -9.17 -1.84
CA SER A 156 9.79 -10.54 -1.52
C SER A 156 11.28 -10.74 -1.75
N THR A 157 11.84 -11.70 -1.03
CA THR A 157 13.20 -12.18 -1.25
C THR A 157 13.27 -13.65 -0.91
N THR A 158 14.14 -14.36 -1.62
CA THR A 158 14.58 -15.69 -1.25
C THR A 158 16.01 -15.59 -0.72
N PHE A 159 16.31 -16.37 0.32
CA PHE A 159 17.64 -16.44 0.90
C PHE A 159 17.84 -17.80 1.55
N THR A 160 19.07 -18.15 1.87
CA THR A 160 19.40 -19.46 2.45
C THR A 160 19.34 -19.41 3.97
N ALA A 161 18.82 -20.46 4.61
CA ALA A 161 18.90 -20.61 6.07
C ALA A 161 20.37 -20.73 6.49
N SER A 162 20.80 -19.82 7.37
CA SER A 162 22.21 -19.65 7.74
C SER A 162 22.70 -20.70 8.73
N ASP A 163 21.79 -21.28 9.52
CA ASP A 163 22.10 -22.29 10.53
C ASP A 163 21.00 -23.33 10.65
#